data_AF-A0A6B3FDA2-F1
#
_entry.id   AF-A0A6B3FDA2-F1
#
_cell.length_a   1.000
_cell.length_b   1.000
_cell.length_c   1.000
_cell.angle_alpha   90.00
_cell.angle_beta   90.00
_cell.angle_gamma   90.00
#
_symmetry.space_group_name_H-M   'P 1'
#
loop_
_entity.id
_entity.type
_entity.pdbx_description
1 polymer ?
#
loop_
_entity_poly.entity_id
_entity_poly.type
_entity_poly.pdbx_seq_one_letter_code
_entity_poly.pdbx_strand_id
1 'polypeptide(L)'
;MQLNHLQDDVGGGTPGANTSADLKSTKRAWVQAGDSTKGLAVPVGSALTKLQDGQAGLGEAVGCLSAAAQRELYTSWHKYLADVRKRCTSLGELLASSGRDLSKTDESLKTGLDALKSKYADTPAVGGQPKGK
;
A
#
# COMPACT_ATOMS: atom_id res chain seq x y z
N MET A 1 12.39 -15.04 47.82
CA MET A 1 11.97 -16.12 46.90
C MET A 1 10.59 -15.75 46.38
N GLN A 2 10.51 -15.40 45.10
CA GLN A 2 9.22 -15.20 44.40
C GLN A 2 8.52 -16.55 44.21
N LEU A 3 7.18 -16.55 44.11
CA LEU A 3 6.46 -16.87 42.85
C LEU A 3 4.93 -16.92 43.04
N ASN A 4 4.25 -16.18 42.16
CA ASN A 4 2.90 -16.35 41.58
C ASN A 4 1.65 -16.13 42.46
N HIS A 5 0.78 -15.21 42.03
CA HIS A 5 -0.44 -15.59 41.31
C HIS A 5 -1.11 -14.37 40.64
N LEU A 6 -1.61 -14.64 39.42
CA LEU A 6 -2.35 -13.76 38.53
C LEU A 6 -3.57 -13.15 39.25
N GLN A 7 -3.75 -11.84 39.10
CA GLN A 7 -5.05 -11.21 39.37
C GLN A 7 -5.68 -10.89 38.01
N ASP A 8 -6.57 -11.80 37.60
CA ASP A 8 -7.62 -11.54 36.64
C ASP A 8 -8.49 -10.39 37.18
N ASP A 9 -8.49 -9.23 36.50
CA ASP A 9 -9.53 -8.24 36.73
C ASP A 9 -10.62 -8.39 35.66
N VAL A 10 -11.60 -9.22 36.03
CA VAL A 10 -12.90 -9.29 35.38
C VAL A 10 -13.67 -8.01 35.71
N GLY A 11 -13.51 -7.00 34.86
CA GLY A 11 -14.38 -5.84 34.82
C GLY A 11 -15.60 -6.10 33.95
N GLY A 12 -16.69 -6.56 34.55
CA GLY A 12 -17.99 -6.74 33.91
C GLY A 12 -18.60 -5.41 33.44
N GLY A 13 -19.06 -5.39 32.18
CA GLY A 13 -19.83 -4.30 31.58
C GLY A 13 -20.69 -4.83 30.44
N THR A 14 -21.99 -4.54 30.52
CA THR A 14 -23.14 -4.99 29.71
C THR A 14 -22.92 -4.99 28.18
N PRO A 15 -23.46 -5.97 27.41
CA PRO A 15 -23.44 -5.93 25.96
C PRO A 15 -24.53 -5.00 25.43
N GLY A 16 -24.18 -3.75 25.16
CA GLY A 16 -25.10 -2.79 24.54
C GLY A 16 -24.43 -1.47 24.20
N ALA A 17 -24.54 -1.09 22.92
CA ALA A 17 -24.19 0.20 22.32
C ALA A 17 -22.70 0.47 21.99
N ASN A 18 -22.44 0.49 20.69
CA ASN A 18 -21.44 1.28 19.96
C ASN A 18 -20.50 2.17 20.80
N THR A 19 -19.26 1.74 20.96
CA THR A 19 -18.11 2.66 20.98
C THR A 19 -16.88 1.90 20.53
N SER A 20 -16.22 2.39 19.48
CA SER A 20 -14.76 2.46 19.27
C SER A 20 -13.89 2.03 20.47
N ALA A 21 -13.95 0.77 20.90
CA ALA A 21 -13.11 0.23 21.93
C ALA A 21 -11.74 -0.03 21.28
N ASP A 22 -10.91 1.00 21.35
CA ASP A 22 -9.46 0.99 21.22
C ASP A 22 -8.91 0.46 19.90
N LEU A 23 -9.16 1.16 18.79
CA LEU A 23 -8.18 1.24 17.70
C LEU A 23 -6.97 2.05 18.18
N LYS A 24 -6.20 1.50 19.13
CA LYS A 24 -4.89 2.02 19.54
C LYS A 24 -3.89 1.67 18.44
N SER A 25 -3.88 2.45 17.36
CA SER A 25 -2.82 2.34 16.38
C SER A 25 -1.52 2.82 17.03
N THR A 26 -0.59 1.90 17.27
CA THR A 26 0.69 2.25 17.88
C THR A 26 1.61 2.89 16.84
N LYS A 27 2.49 3.81 17.28
CA LYS A 27 3.62 4.34 16.49
C LYS A 27 4.29 3.25 15.65
N ARG A 28 4.58 2.13 16.31
CA ARG A 28 5.22 0.96 15.72
C ARG A 28 4.38 0.33 14.60
N ALA A 29 3.06 0.25 14.76
CA ALA A 29 2.17 -0.29 13.73
C ALA A 29 2.20 0.56 12.44
N TRP A 30 2.15 1.88 12.57
CA TRP A 30 2.25 2.80 11.41
C TRP A 30 3.61 2.74 10.71
N VAL A 31 4.70 2.72 11.48
CA VAL A 31 6.06 2.55 10.93
C VAL A 31 6.17 1.22 10.19
N GLN A 32 5.76 0.12 10.82
CA GLN A 32 5.80 -1.21 10.21
C GLN A 32 4.95 -1.29 8.94
N ALA A 33 3.74 -0.71 8.95
CA ALA A 33 2.87 -0.67 7.79
C ALA A 33 3.51 0.13 6.65
N GLY A 34 4.14 1.26 6.98
CA GLY A 34 4.86 2.10 6.02
C GLY A 34 6.07 1.39 5.40
N ASP A 35 6.91 0.78 6.22
CA ASP A 35 8.10 0.06 5.77
C ASP A 35 7.73 -1.16 4.93
N SER A 36 6.71 -1.92 5.34
CA SER A 36 6.21 -3.07 4.57
C SER A 36 5.63 -2.64 3.21
N THR A 37 4.87 -1.53 3.18
CA THR A 37 4.30 -0.97 1.94
C THR A 37 5.40 -0.48 1.01
N LYS A 38 6.43 0.21 1.55
CA LYS A 38 7.61 0.64 0.78
C LYS A 38 8.41 -0.57 0.27
N GLY A 39 8.47 -1.65 1.04
CA GLY A 39 9.13 -2.91 0.66
C GLY A 39 8.59 -3.53 -0.61
N LEU A 40 7.30 -3.35 -0.93
CA LEU A 40 6.69 -3.81 -2.19
C LEU A 40 7.33 -3.18 -3.44
N ALA A 41 7.98 -2.02 -3.32
CA ALA A 41 8.65 -1.37 -4.44
C ALA A 41 9.83 -2.18 -5.01
N VAL A 42 10.43 -3.07 -4.20
CA VAL A 42 11.55 -3.93 -4.62
C VAL A 42 11.09 -5.00 -5.62
N PRO A 43 10.16 -5.92 -5.29
CA PRO A 43 9.71 -6.94 -6.23
C PRO A 43 9.04 -6.33 -7.47
N VAL A 44 8.34 -5.19 -7.34
CA VAL A 44 7.80 -4.46 -8.51
C VAL A 44 8.92 -3.91 -9.40
N GLY A 45 10.00 -3.40 -8.79
CA GLY A 45 11.22 -3.01 -9.51
C GLY A 45 11.84 -4.17 -10.28
N SER A 46 11.95 -5.34 -9.66
CA SER A 46 12.44 -6.54 -10.34
C SER A 46 11.53 -6.98 -11.50
N ALA A 47 10.21 -6.84 -11.37
CA ALA A 47 9.27 -7.12 -12.45
C ALA A 47 9.43 -6.15 -13.63
N LEU A 48 9.66 -4.85 -13.36
CA LEU A 48 9.96 -3.86 -14.39
C LEU A 48 11.22 -4.21 -15.19
N THR A 49 12.30 -4.62 -14.50
CA THR A 49 13.53 -5.07 -15.16
C THR A 49 13.26 -6.27 -16.06
N LYS A 50 12.55 -7.30 -15.57
CA LYS A 50 12.19 -8.47 -16.40
C LYS A 50 11.34 -8.10 -17.62
N LEU A 51 10.43 -7.13 -17.48
CA LEU A 51 9.62 -6.64 -18.58
C LEU A 51 10.47 -5.91 -19.63
N GLN A 52 11.46 -5.12 -19.19
CA GLN A 52 12.44 -4.47 -20.07
C GLN A 52 13.33 -5.49 -20.79
N ASP A 53 13.83 -6.48 -20.07
CA ASP A 53 14.67 -7.54 -20.62
C ASP A 53 13.90 -8.38 -21.66
N GLY A 54 12.63 -8.71 -21.37
CA GLY A 54 11.75 -9.42 -22.32
C GLY A 54 11.41 -8.63 -23.58
N GLN A 55 11.58 -7.30 -23.55
CA GLN A 55 11.38 -6.41 -24.69
C GLN A 55 12.68 -6.18 -25.48
N ALA A 56 13.83 -6.53 -24.91
CA ALA A 56 15.12 -6.32 -25.55
C ALA A 56 15.20 -7.08 -26.89
N GLY A 57 15.79 -6.43 -27.89
CA GLY A 57 15.91 -7.00 -29.24
C GLY A 57 14.66 -6.84 -30.11
N LEU A 58 13.55 -6.29 -29.60
CA LEU A 58 12.44 -5.87 -30.45
C LEU A 58 12.86 -4.63 -31.25
N GLY A 59 13.31 -4.87 -32.49
CA GLY A 59 13.69 -3.82 -33.45
C GLY A 59 12.48 -3.00 -33.93
N GLU A 60 12.55 -2.43 -35.13
CA GLU A 60 11.40 -1.73 -35.70
C GLU A 60 10.21 -2.69 -35.91
N ALA A 61 9.01 -2.27 -35.48
CA ALA A 61 7.79 -3.07 -35.59
C ALA A 61 7.05 -2.84 -36.92
N VAL A 62 7.67 -2.11 -37.86
CA VAL A 62 7.06 -1.75 -39.14
C VAL A 62 6.79 -3.04 -39.93
N GLY A 63 5.52 -3.25 -40.28
CA GLY A 63 5.09 -4.43 -41.04
C GLY A 63 4.88 -5.71 -40.21
N CYS A 64 5.12 -5.70 -38.89
CA CYS A 64 4.91 -6.87 -38.03
C CYS A 64 3.90 -6.56 -36.91
N LEU A 65 2.65 -7.02 -37.10
CA LEU A 65 1.55 -6.74 -36.17
C LEU A 65 1.80 -7.29 -34.76
N SER A 66 2.43 -8.46 -34.63
CA SER A 66 2.76 -9.04 -33.32
C SER A 66 3.84 -8.23 -32.60
N ALA A 67 4.83 -7.69 -33.32
CA ALA A 67 5.83 -6.79 -32.74
C ALA A 67 5.21 -5.47 -32.28
N ALA A 68 4.26 -4.91 -33.05
CA ALA A 68 3.53 -3.72 -32.64
C ALA A 68 2.70 -3.97 -31.37
N ALA A 69 1.94 -5.05 -31.33
CA ALA A 69 1.14 -5.44 -30.16
C ALA A 69 2.02 -5.69 -28.92
N GLN A 70 3.17 -6.36 -29.07
CA GLN A 70 4.11 -6.56 -27.99
C GLN A 70 4.64 -5.24 -27.41
N ARG A 71 4.94 -4.26 -28.26
CA ARG A 71 5.38 -2.92 -27.85
C ARG A 71 4.32 -2.14 -27.10
N GLU A 72 3.07 -2.20 -27.54
CA GLU A 72 1.94 -1.59 -26.84
C GLU A 72 1.73 -2.23 -25.46
N LEU A 73 1.81 -3.56 -25.39
CA LEU A 73 1.73 -4.31 -24.14
C LEU A 73 2.86 -3.91 -23.19
N TYR A 74 4.11 -3.90 -23.66
CA TYR A 74 5.26 -3.44 -22.88
C TYR A 74 5.02 -2.03 -22.33
N THR A 75 4.61 -1.09 -23.20
CA THR A 75 4.41 0.32 -22.82
C THR A 75 3.34 0.48 -21.75
N SER A 76 2.21 -0.20 -21.90
CA SER A 76 1.11 -0.15 -20.93
C SER A 76 1.49 -0.76 -19.58
N TRP A 77 2.09 -1.95 -19.58
CA TRP A 77 2.49 -2.64 -18.35
C TRP A 77 3.67 -1.96 -17.64
N HIS A 78 4.63 -1.42 -18.39
CA HIS A 78 5.75 -0.66 -17.82
C HIS A 78 5.24 0.57 -17.09
N LYS A 79 4.36 1.36 -17.75
CA LYS A 79 3.73 2.52 -17.12
C LYS A 79 2.97 2.13 -15.85
N TYR A 80 2.12 1.10 -15.93
CA TYR A 80 1.33 0.65 -14.79
C TYR A 80 2.21 0.24 -13.59
N LEU A 81 3.19 -0.65 -13.80
CA LEU A 81 4.08 -1.13 -12.75
C LEU A 81 4.97 -0.01 -12.19
N ALA A 82 5.41 0.93 -13.02
CA ALA A 82 6.16 2.10 -12.56
C ALA A 82 5.32 2.99 -11.64
N ASP A 83 4.04 3.19 -11.97
CA ASP A 83 3.13 4.00 -11.16
C ASP A 83 2.73 3.27 -9.86
N VAL A 84 2.51 1.95 -9.90
CA VAL A 84 2.34 1.11 -8.69
C VAL A 84 3.55 1.20 -7.77
N ARG A 85 4.77 1.11 -8.32
CA ARG A 85 6.01 1.23 -7.54
C ARG A 85 6.09 2.58 -6.83
N LYS A 86 5.80 3.68 -7.54
CA LYS A 86 5.77 5.03 -6.94
C LYS A 86 4.70 5.12 -5.85
N ARG A 87 3.52 4.55 -6.07
CA ARG A 87 2.43 4.54 -5.09
C ARG A 87 2.83 3.82 -3.80
N CYS A 88 3.44 2.64 -3.91
CA CYS A 88 3.96 1.89 -2.76
C CYS A 88 4.98 2.72 -1.96
N THR A 89 5.93 3.38 -2.64
CA THR A 89 6.92 4.24 -1.98
C THR A 89 6.27 5.43 -1.28
N SER A 90 5.42 6.20 -1.99
CA SER A 90 4.81 7.41 -1.42
C SER A 90 3.83 7.10 -0.28
N LEU A 91 3.02 6.04 -0.41
CA LEU A 91 2.13 5.59 0.66
C LEU A 91 2.95 5.09 1.86
N GLY A 92 3.98 4.27 1.62
CA GLY A 92 4.85 3.78 2.67
C GLY A 92 5.51 4.90 3.47
N GLU A 93 5.99 5.95 2.80
CA GLU A 93 6.57 7.13 3.44
C GLU A 93 5.55 7.94 4.26
N LEU A 94 4.32 8.10 3.75
CA LEU A 94 3.25 8.76 4.49
C LEU A 94 2.90 7.99 5.78
N LEU A 95 2.74 6.67 5.68
CA LEU A 95 2.44 5.81 6.84
C LEU A 95 3.59 5.84 7.86
N ALA A 96 4.83 5.66 7.41
CA ALA A 96 5.98 5.64 8.30
C ALA A 96 6.24 6.99 8.98
N SER A 97 6.07 8.11 8.28
CA SER A 97 6.18 9.46 8.87
C SER A 97 5.10 9.71 9.91
N SER A 98 3.86 9.29 9.64
CA SER A 98 2.74 9.46 10.59
C SER A 98 2.99 8.70 11.89
N GLY A 99 3.58 7.50 11.82
CA GLY A 99 4.04 6.78 13.00
C GLY A 99 5.20 7.47 13.71
N ARG A 100 6.26 7.84 12.97
CA ARG A 100 7.49 8.44 13.54
C ARG A 100 7.22 9.73 14.31
N ASP A 101 6.38 10.60 13.76
CA ASP A 101 6.26 11.94 14.28
C ASP A 101 5.15 12.04 15.34
N LEU A 102 4.16 11.13 15.36
CA LEU A 102 2.96 11.17 16.23
C LEU A 102 2.25 12.54 16.31
N SER A 103 2.65 13.47 15.45
CA SER A 103 2.32 14.90 15.46
C SER A 103 1.65 15.32 14.15
N LYS A 104 1.49 14.40 13.20
CA LYS A 104 0.49 14.56 12.16
C LYS A 104 -0.87 14.32 12.79
N THR A 105 -1.71 15.35 12.79
CA THR A 105 -3.12 15.18 13.14
C THR A 105 -3.79 14.24 12.14
N ASP A 106 -4.91 13.64 12.54
CA ASP A 106 -5.68 12.78 11.67
C ASP A 106 -6.10 13.50 10.37
N GLU A 107 -6.35 14.82 10.42
CA GLU A 107 -6.65 15.63 9.23
C GLU A 107 -5.47 15.73 8.27
N SER A 108 -4.24 15.86 8.80
CA SER A 108 -3.02 15.91 7.98
C SER A 108 -2.78 14.58 7.27
N LEU A 109 -2.93 13.46 8.00
CA LEU A 109 -2.83 12.12 7.42
C LEU A 109 -3.92 11.90 6.37
N LYS A 110 -5.17 12.26 6.67
CA LYS A 110 -6.28 12.17 5.74
C LYS A 110 -6.03 12.96 4.46
N THR A 111 -5.54 14.20 4.58
CA THR A 111 -5.18 15.06 3.44
C THR A 111 -4.12 14.39 2.56
N GLY A 112 -3.08 13.82 3.18
CA GLY A 112 -2.05 13.08 2.44
C GLY A 112 -2.60 11.84 1.71
N LEU A 113 -3.50 11.09 2.35
CA LEU A 113 -4.16 9.94 1.74
C LEU A 113 -5.07 10.34 0.57
N ASP A 114 -5.84 11.43 0.73
CA ASP A 114 -6.72 11.95 -0.32
C ASP A 114 -5.92 12.46 -1.51
N ALA A 115 -4.77 13.12 -1.30
CA ALA A 115 -3.84 13.50 -2.36
C ALA A 115 -3.28 12.30 -3.12
N LEU A 116 -2.88 11.24 -2.42
CA LEU A 116 -2.44 9.98 -3.05
C LEU A 116 -3.57 9.34 -3.85
N LYS A 117 -4.79 9.31 -3.31
CA LYS A 117 -5.98 8.78 -4.00
C LYS A 117 -6.25 9.55 -5.29
N SER A 118 -6.17 10.88 -5.26
CA SER A 118 -6.34 11.71 -6.46
C SER A 118 -5.23 11.48 -7.49
N LYS A 119 -3.98 11.33 -7.04
CA LYS A 119 -2.83 11.10 -7.93
C LYS A 119 -2.87 9.76 -8.66
N TYR A 120 -3.42 8.73 -8.03
CA TYR A 120 -3.50 7.36 -8.55
C TYR A 120 -4.94 6.91 -8.81
N ALA A 121 -5.80 7.84 -9.27
CA ALA A 121 -7.21 7.59 -9.54
C ALA A 121 -7.44 6.66 -10.75
N ASP A 122 -6.44 6.49 -11.60
CA ASP A 122 -6.41 5.59 -12.76
C ASP A 122 -6.33 4.10 -12.37
N THR A 123 -6.08 3.81 -11.10
CA THR A 123 -6.03 2.45 -10.58
C THR A 123 -7.28 2.19 -9.73
N PRO A 124 -8.39 1.70 -10.33
CA PRO A 124 -9.59 1.39 -9.56
C PRO A 124 -9.26 0.41 -8.43
N ALA A 125 -9.89 0.59 -7.27
CA ALA A 125 -9.69 -0.31 -6.14
C ALA A 125 -10.25 -1.69 -6.49
N VAL A 126 -9.35 -2.66 -6.73
CA VAL A 126 -9.72 -4.05 -7.04
C VAL A 126 -9.94 -4.93 -5.80
N GLY A 127 -9.81 -4.37 -4.59
CA GLY A 127 -10.01 -5.08 -3.32
C GLY A 127 -10.63 -4.19 -2.23
N GLY A 128 -11.31 -4.82 -1.26
CA GLY A 128 -11.99 -4.11 -0.17
C GLY A 128 -13.44 -3.70 -0.47
N GLN A 129 -14.12 -4.37 -1.41
CA GLN A 129 -15.58 -4.25 -1.53
C GLN A 129 -16.21 -4.51 -0.15
N PRO A 130 -17.10 -3.63 0.34
CA PRO A 130 -17.89 -3.97 1.50
C PRO A 130 -18.63 -5.26 1.15
N LYS A 131 -18.40 -6.34 1.90
CA LYS A 131 -19.35 -7.45 1.89
C LYS A 131 -20.71 -6.82 2.15
N GLY A 132 -21.57 -6.89 1.13
CA GLY A 132 -22.91 -6.35 1.21
C GLY A 132 -23.60 -6.83 2.47
N LYS A 133 -24.41 -5.95 3.04
CA LYS A 133 -25.37 -6.28 4.09
C LYS A 133 -26.29 -7.41 3.63
#